data_AF-A0A962ZF07-F1
#
_entry.id   AF-A0A962ZF07-F1
#
_cell.length_a   1.000
_cell.length_b   1.000
_cell.length_c   1.000
_cell.angle_alpha   90.00
_cell.angle_beta   90.00
_cell.angle_gamma   90.00
#
_symmetry.space_group_name_H-M   'P 1'
#
loop_
_entity.id
_entity.type
_entity.pdbx_description
1 polymer ?
#
loop_
_entity_poly.entity_id
_entity_poly.type
_entity_poly.pdbx_seq_one_letter_code
_entity_poly.pdbx_strand_id
1 'polypeptide(L)'
;MIRSNSLSAHRKQSGAALVVALMILVIISIVGLTALRSSVFNTKISTMNQASTMSFQGAETAIAAVFDEAVRLPFTTPGHVVGYAVAELGFGNMVVVERCVTHGNLYLQRACTNNDFVDSRGLVQAGSRTVVKPTPRLKENEVITDNTGGSTTIRYYDFVTVADAYVPVMRTSSFNVQEFTTEALSTGGQEF
;
A
#
# COMPACT_ATOMS: atom_id res chain seq x y z
N MET A 1 -10.73 -89.77 -29.44
CA MET A 1 -11.61 -88.82 -28.74
C MET A 1 -11.04 -88.65 -27.32
N ILE A 2 -10.25 -87.61 -27.07
CA ILE A 2 -9.69 -87.29 -25.74
C ILE A 2 -10.13 -85.86 -25.42
N ARG A 3 -10.90 -85.74 -24.34
CA ARG A 3 -11.32 -84.47 -23.72
C ARG A 3 -10.65 -84.42 -22.35
N SER A 4 -9.91 -83.36 -22.06
CA SER A 4 -9.75 -82.88 -20.69
C SER A 4 -9.43 -81.38 -20.71
N ASN A 5 -10.46 -80.55 -20.59
CA ASN A 5 -10.31 -79.15 -20.21
C ASN A 5 -10.07 -79.10 -18.71
N SER A 6 -8.95 -78.50 -18.31
CA SER A 6 -8.62 -78.15 -16.93
C SER A 6 -9.59 -77.06 -16.44
N LEU A 7 -10.42 -77.40 -15.45
CA LEU A 7 -11.32 -76.48 -14.77
C LEU A 7 -10.59 -75.83 -13.59
N SER A 8 -10.38 -74.52 -13.76
CA SER A 8 -10.06 -73.46 -12.80
C SER A 8 -10.12 -73.82 -11.31
N ALA A 9 -8.98 -73.68 -10.63
CA ALA A 9 -8.88 -73.75 -9.17
C ALA A 9 -9.37 -72.44 -8.52
N HIS A 10 -10.66 -72.35 -8.23
CA HIS A 10 -11.25 -71.25 -7.45
C HIS A 10 -11.02 -71.49 -5.95
N ARG A 11 -9.85 -71.11 -5.42
CA ARG A 11 -9.57 -71.10 -3.97
C ARG A 11 -10.09 -69.81 -3.34
N LYS A 12 -10.83 -69.97 -2.24
CA LYS A 12 -11.45 -68.91 -1.41
C LYS A 12 -10.41 -67.99 -0.73
N GLN A 13 -9.83 -67.04 -1.47
CA GLN A 13 -8.97 -65.96 -0.93
C GLN A 13 -9.66 -64.57 -0.89
N SER A 14 -11.00 -64.54 -0.93
CA SER A 14 -11.77 -63.30 -1.06
C SER A 14 -11.57 -62.28 0.07
N GLY A 15 -11.11 -62.68 1.26
CA GLY A 15 -10.86 -61.76 2.37
C GLY A 15 -9.53 -61.01 2.27
N ALA A 16 -8.47 -61.67 1.79
CA ALA A 16 -7.13 -61.06 1.71
C ALA A 16 -7.06 -59.97 0.63
N ALA A 17 -7.74 -60.17 -0.50
CA ALA A 17 -7.83 -59.19 -1.58
C ALA A 17 -8.53 -57.89 -1.13
N LEU A 18 -9.55 -58.01 -0.28
CA LEU A 18 -10.29 -56.86 0.23
C LEU A 18 -9.45 -56.02 1.19
N VAL A 19 -8.63 -56.65 2.03
CA VAL A 19 -7.70 -55.95 2.94
C VAL A 19 -6.61 -55.21 2.16
N VAL A 20 -6.04 -55.84 1.13
CA VAL A 20 -5.02 -55.20 0.28
C VAL A 20 -5.61 -54.02 -0.48
N ALA A 21 -6.81 -54.18 -1.05
CA ALA A 21 -7.50 -53.08 -1.72
C ALA A 21 -7.76 -51.90 -0.76
N LEU A 22 -8.17 -52.18 0.48
CA LEU A 22 -8.41 -51.15 1.50
C LEU A 22 -7.12 -50.43 1.89
N MET A 23 -6.01 -51.16 2.07
CA MET A 23 -4.69 -50.56 2.33
C MET A 23 -4.25 -49.62 1.20
N ILE A 24 -4.40 -50.04 -0.05
CA ILE A 24 -4.08 -49.19 -1.21
C ILE A 24 -4.96 -47.94 -1.24
N LEU A 25 -6.27 -48.09 -0.98
CA LEU A 25 -7.22 -46.97 -0.95
C LEU A 25 -6.85 -45.96 0.15
N VAL A 26 -6.42 -46.42 1.32
CA VAL A 26 -5.95 -45.57 2.42
C VAL A 26 -4.69 -44.80 2.00
N ILE A 27 -3.70 -45.47 1.40
CA ILE A 27 -2.46 -44.82 0.95
C ILE A 27 -2.78 -43.73 -0.08
N ILE A 28 -3.59 -44.04 -1.09
CA ILE A 28 -3.99 -43.06 -2.12
C ILE A 28 -4.74 -41.89 -1.48
N SER A 29 -5.60 -42.14 -0.50
CA SER A 29 -6.34 -41.09 0.21
C SER A 29 -5.42 -40.15 0.99
N ILE A 30 -4.40 -40.68 1.68
CA ILE A 30 -3.43 -39.87 2.44
C ILE A 30 -2.60 -39.00 1.48
N VAL A 31 -2.17 -39.57 0.35
CA VAL A 31 -1.44 -38.82 -0.69
C VAL A 31 -2.33 -37.73 -1.27
N GLY A 32 -3.58 -38.05 -1.60
CA GLY A 32 -4.56 -37.08 -2.11
C GLY A 32 -4.87 -35.95 -1.13
N LEU A 33 -5.09 -36.26 0.14
CA LEU A 33 -5.31 -35.27 1.21
C LEU A 33 -4.11 -34.34 1.40
N THR A 34 -2.89 -34.87 1.32
CA THR A 34 -1.66 -34.08 1.47
C THR A 34 -1.51 -33.11 0.30
N ALA A 35 -1.78 -33.55 -0.92
CA ALA A 35 -1.79 -32.69 -2.11
C ALA A 35 -2.84 -31.57 -2.00
N LEU A 36 -4.05 -31.88 -1.54
CA LEU A 36 -5.11 -30.89 -1.34
C LEU A 36 -4.74 -29.83 -0.29
N ARG A 37 -4.15 -30.23 0.84
CA ARG A 37 -3.68 -29.29 1.87
C ARG A 37 -2.61 -28.34 1.34
N SER A 38 -1.66 -28.85 0.56
CA SER A 38 -0.63 -28.03 -0.09
C SER A 38 -1.25 -27.02 -1.07
N SER A 39 -2.23 -27.44 -1.87
CA SER A 39 -2.94 -26.55 -2.80
C SER A 39 -3.64 -25.40 -2.07
N VAL A 40 -4.40 -25.67 -1.00
CA VAL A 40 -5.07 -24.64 -0.20
C VAL A 40 -4.07 -23.69 0.45
N PHE A 41 -2.95 -24.21 0.96
CA PHE A 41 -1.89 -23.39 1.54
C PHE A 41 -1.28 -22.44 0.51
N ASN A 42 -0.97 -22.93 -0.68
CA ASN A 42 -0.44 -22.11 -1.77
C ASN A 42 -1.44 -21.03 -2.20
N THR A 43 -2.73 -21.35 -2.28
CA THR A 43 -3.77 -20.35 -2.55
C THR A 43 -3.79 -19.26 -1.48
N LYS A 44 -3.75 -19.63 -0.20
CA LYS A 44 -3.73 -18.66 0.91
C LYS A 44 -2.53 -17.72 0.83
N ILE A 45 -1.34 -18.24 0.54
CA ILE A 45 -0.14 -17.40 0.35
C ILE A 45 -0.33 -16.45 -0.82
N SER A 46 -0.84 -16.95 -1.95
CA SER A 46 -1.09 -16.12 -3.13
C SER A 46 -2.05 -14.97 -2.84
N THR A 47 -3.15 -15.23 -2.12
CA THR A 47 -4.11 -14.18 -1.76
C THR A 47 -3.55 -13.21 -0.72
N MET A 48 -2.71 -13.69 0.21
CA MET A 48 -2.03 -12.81 1.17
C MET A 48 -1.04 -11.88 0.47
N ASN A 49 -0.27 -12.39 -0.48
CA ASN A 49 0.64 -11.57 -1.29
C ASN A 49 -0.14 -10.55 -2.13
N GLN A 50 -1.28 -10.95 -2.72
CA GLN A 50 -2.16 -10.02 -3.43
C GLN A 50 -2.63 -8.88 -2.52
N ALA A 51 -3.06 -9.19 -1.30
CA ALA A 51 -3.52 -8.20 -0.34
C ALA A 51 -2.40 -7.24 0.09
N SER A 52 -1.19 -7.77 0.29
CA SER A 52 0.00 -6.95 0.60
C SER A 52 0.38 -6.02 -0.55
N THR A 53 0.27 -6.48 -1.80
CA THR A 53 0.51 -5.63 -2.98
C THR A 53 -0.56 -4.55 -3.09
N MET A 54 -1.83 -4.88 -2.82
CA MET A 54 -2.92 -3.90 -2.82
C MET A 54 -2.73 -2.81 -1.76
N SER A 55 -2.35 -3.16 -0.53
CA SER A 55 -2.04 -2.17 0.51
C SER A 55 -0.83 -1.34 0.13
N PHE A 56 0.25 -1.95 -0.37
CA PHE A 56 1.43 -1.22 -0.81
C PHE A 56 1.11 -0.20 -1.92
N GLN A 57 0.37 -0.62 -2.95
CA GLN A 57 -0.06 0.29 -4.04
C GLN A 57 -0.99 1.40 -3.54
N GLY A 58 -1.86 1.10 -2.58
CA GLY A 58 -2.71 2.11 -1.94
C GLY A 58 -1.87 3.21 -1.27
N ALA A 59 -0.88 2.81 -0.46
CA ALA A 59 -0.01 3.76 0.25
C ALA A 59 0.81 4.61 -0.73
N GLU A 60 1.39 4.00 -1.77
CA GLU A 60 2.10 4.74 -2.82
C GLU A 60 1.18 5.71 -3.58
N THR A 61 -0.08 5.35 -3.79
CA THR A 61 -1.04 6.28 -4.42
C THR A 61 -1.28 7.52 -3.55
N ALA A 62 -1.32 7.35 -2.22
CA ALA A 62 -1.45 8.48 -1.30
C ALA A 62 -0.21 9.39 -1.28
N ILE A 63 1.00 8.81 -1.35
CA ILE A 63 2.25 9.59 -1.52
C ILE A 63 2.26 10.31 -2.85
N ALA A 64 1.97 9.58 -3.94
CA ALA A 64 1.94 10.14 -5.29
C ALA A 64 0.96 11.30 -5.40
N ALA A 65 -0.17 11.25 -4.68
CA ALA A 65 -1.15 12.33 -4.68
C ALA A 65 -0.63 13.62 -3.99
N VAL A 66 0.14 13.50 -2.91
CA VAL A 66 0.82 14.63 -2.26
C VAL A 66 1.92 15.19 -3.16
N PHE A 67 2.68 14.31 -3.79
CA PHE A 67 3.75 14.71 -4.71
C PHE A 67 3.20 15.39 -5.97
N ASP A 68 2.13 14.86 -6.56
CA ASP A 68 1.49 15.42 -7.75
C ASP A 68 0.96 16.82 -7.48
N GLU A 69 0.35 17.03 -6.31
CA GLU A 69 -0.06 18.34 -5.85
C GLU A 69 1.13 19.30 -5.73
N ALA A 70 2.21 18.88 -5.06
CA ALA A 70 3.39 19.70 -4.84
C ALA A 70 4.06 20.16 -6.15
N VAL A 71 3.92 19.40 -7.24
CA VAL A 71 4.51 19.72 -8.54
C VAL A 71 3.55 20.47 -9.46
N ARG A 72 2.25 20.14 -9.43
CA ARG A 72 1.27 20.62 -10.42
C ARG A 72 0.41 21.77 -9.94
N LEU A 73 0.20 21.90 -8.63
CA LEU A 73 -0.70 22.90 -8.07
C LEU A 73 0.11 24.05 -7.45
N PRO A 74 -0.34 25.31 -7.61
CA PRO A 74 0.27 26.43 -6.91
C PRO A 74 0.11 26.29 -5.39
N PHE A 75 1.14 26.62 -4.62
CA PHE A 75 1.14 26.58 -3.14
C PHE A 75 0.01 27.40 -2.49
N THR A 76 -0.55 28.37 -3.21
CA THR A 76 -1.68 29.21 -2.77
C THR A 76 -3.04 28.54 -2.89
N THR A 77 -3.12 27.32 -3.42
CA THR A 77 -4.38 26.60 -3.60
C THR A 77 -4.95 26.19 -2.24
N PRO A 78 -6.23 26.52 -1.93
CA PRO A 78 -6.86 26.05 -0.71
C PRO A 78 -6.88 24.51 -0.69
N GLY A 79 -6.44 23.91 0.41
CA GLY A 79 -6.33 22.45 0.50
C GLY A 79 -4.93 21.90 0.23
N HIS A 80 -3.97 22.76 -0.12
CA HIS A 80 -2.61 22.34 -0.45
C HIS A 80 -1.83 21.94 0.81
N VAL A 81 -1.49 20.65 0.92
CA VAL A 81 -0.77 20.00 2.02
C VAL A 81 0.59 20.65 2.26
N VAL A 82 1.41 20.75 1.21
CA VAL A 82 2.77 21.32 1.28
C VAL A 82 2.72 22.82 1.56
N GLY A 83 1.88 23.57 0.84
CA GLY A 83 1.72 25.01 1.06
C GLY A 83 1.27 25.36 2.47
N TYR A 84 0.31 24.62 3.02
CA TYR A 84 -0.15 24.80 4.40
C TYR A 84 0.95 24.45 5.42
N ALA A 85 1.69 23.37 5.22
CA ALA A 85 2.79 22.98 6.11
C ALA A 85 3.92 24.03 6.15
N VAL A 86 4.27 24.59 4.99
CA VAL A 86 5.24 25.68 4.82
C VAL A 86 4.73 26.95 5.51
N ALA A 87 3.51 27.40 5.21
CA ALA A 87 2.93 28.59 5.83
C ALA A 87 2.94 28.52 7.38
N GLU A 88 2.57 27.38 7.97
CA GLU A 88 2.62 27.16 9.43
C GLU A 88 4.05 27.18 9.98
N LEU A 89 5.03 26.68 9.24
CA LEU A 89 6.44 26.75 9.61
C LEU A 89 6.95 28.20 9.66
N GLY A 90 6.49 29.06 8.75
CA GLY A 90 6.73 30.50 8.80
C GLY A 90 6.23 31.16 10.08
N PHE A 91 5.18 30.62 10.71
CA PHE A 91 4.69 31.04 12.03
C PHE A 91 5.40 30.35 13.21
N GLY A 92 6.36 29.47 12.94
CA GLY A 92 7.07 28.67 13.96
C GLY A 92 6.29 27.45 14.45
N ASN A 93 5.19 27.09 13.79
CA ASN A 93 4.38 25.91 14.12
C ASN A 93 4.77 24.73 13.24
N MET A 94 4.85 23.54 13.83
CA MET A 94 4.98 22.29 13.07
C MET A 94 3.65 21.56 13.10
N VAL A 95 2.99 21.48 11.95
CA VAL A 95 1.69 20.83 11.81
C VAL A 95 1.82 19.55 11.00
N VAL A 96 1.16 18.48 11.46
CA VAL A 96 0.99 17.25 10.69
C VAL A 96 -0.24 17.44 9.82
N VAL A 97 -0.03 17.45 8.51
CA VAL A 97 -1.12 17.62 7.54
C VAL A 97 -1.53 16.25 7.03
N GLU A 98 -2.79 15.88 7.29
CA GLU A 98 -3.35 14.60 6.87
C GLU A 98 -4.09 14.72 5.55
N ARG A 99 -4.04 13.64 4.77
CA ARG A 99 -4.72 13.53 3.48
C ARG A 99 -5.31 12.14 3.33
N CYS A 100 -6.50 12.07 2.73
CA CYS A 100 -7.13 10.83 2.34
C CYS A 100 -7.33 10.77 0.83
N VAL A 101 -7.15 9.59 0.24
CA VAL A 101 -7.40 9.35 -1.17
C VAL A 101 -8.69 8.55 -1.32
N THR A 102 -9.61 9.07 -2.12
CA THR A 102 -10.86 8.38 -2.48
C THR A 102 -10.98 8.26 -3.99
N HIS A 103 -11.86 7.37 -4.45
CA HIS A 103 -12.14 7.19 -5.87
C HIS A 103 -12.53 8.48 -6.61
N GLY A 104 -13.32 9.35 -5.98
CA GLY A 104 -13.83 10.58 -6.60
C GLY A 104 -13.00 11.84 -6.31
N ASN A 105 -12.22 11.82 -5.23
CA ASN A 105 -11.38 12.95 -4.84
C ASN A 105 -10.07 12.44 -4.25
N LEU A 106 -8.99 12.77 -4.95
CA LEU A 106 -7.63 12.40 -4.58
C LEU A 106 -7.02 13.36 -3.54
N TYR A 107 -7.63 14.53 -3.34
CA TYR A 107 -7.12 15.71 -2.61
C TYR A 107 -7.93 16.05 -1.35
N LEU A 108 -8.45 15.05 -0.63
CA LEU A 108 -9.17 15.31 0.62
C LEU A 108 -8.19 15.58 1.76
N GLN A 109 -8.09 16.82 2.23
CA GLN A 109 -7.26 17.22 3.37
C GLN A 109 -7.91 16.83 4.72
N ARG A 110 -8.05 15.54 4.98
CA ARG A 110 -8.50 14.96 6.25
C ARG A 110 -8.02 13.53 6.42
N ALA A 111 -8.07 13.00 7.65
CA ALA A 111 -7.95 11.55 7.88
C ALA A 111 -9.00 10.75 7.10
N CYS A 112 -8.60 9.55 6.66
CA CYS A 112 -9.54 8.59 6.11
C CYS A 112 -10.51 8.08 7.18
N THR A 113 -11.78 8.02 6.82
CA THR A 113 -12.84 7.40 7.61
C THR A 113 -13.18 6.02 7.04
N ASN A 114 -14.02 5.26 7.74
CA ASN A 114 -14.38 3.89 7.37
C ASN A 114 -15.03 3.74 5.97
N ASN A 115 -15.53 4.84 5.38
CA ASN A 115 -16.20 4.83 4.08
C ASN A 115 -15.32 5.39 2.94
N ASP A 116 -14.11 5.81 3.25
CA ASP A 116 -13.21 6.43 2.27
C ASP A 116 -12.32 5.39 1.64
N PHE A 117 -12.75 4.89 0.48
CA PHE A 117 -12.01 3.90 -0.28
C PHE A 117 -11.44 4.48 -1.57
N VAL A 118 -10.22 4.07 -1.89
CA VAL A 118 -9.53 4.43 -3.13
C VAL A 118 -10.21 3.80 -4.34
N ASP A 119 -10.78 2.61 -4.15
CA ASP A 119 -11.44 1.82 -5.18
C ASP A 119 -12.96 1.85 -5.00
N SER A 120 -13.67 1.89 -6.13
CA SER A 120 -15.11 1.64 -6.25
C SER A 120 -15.61 0.39 -5.52
N ARG A 121 -14.77 -0.64 -5.40
CA ARG A 121 -15.09 -1.91 -4.72
C ARG A 121 -15.06 -1.84 -3.19
N GLY A 122 -14.58 -0.74 -2.60
CA GLY A 122 -14.55 -0.58 -1.15
C GLY A 122 -13.52 -1.47 -0.43
N LEU A 123 -12.40 -1.81 -1.09
CA LEU A 123 -11.45 -2.81 -0.60
C LEU A 123 -10.20 -2.22 0.06
N VAL A 124 -9.80 -1.01 -0.31
CA VAL A 124 -8.55 -0.39 0.12
C VAL A 124 -8.81 1.05 0.57
N GLN A 125 -8.38 1.36 1.78
CA GLN A 125 -8.31 2.72 2.31
C GLN A 125 -6.85 3.16 2.24
N ALA A 126 -6.59 4.40 1.81
CA ALA A 126 -5.24 4.93 1.76
C ALA A 126 -5.21 6.40 2.17
N GLY A 127 -4.32 6.71 3.11
CA GLY A 127 -4.09 8.04 3.63
C GLY A 127 -2.60 8.39 3.64
N SER A 128 -2.32 9.67 3.84
CA SER A 128 -0.96 10.14 4.07
C SER A 128 -0.92 11.25 5.12
N ARG A 129 0.24 11.36 5.75
CA ARG A 129 0.57 12.35 6.76
C ARG A 129 1.88 13.00 6.36
N THR A 130 1.86 14.30 6.15
CA THR A 130 3.04 15.07 5.72
C THR A 130 3.44 16.05 6.80
N VAL A 131 4.75 16.15 7.03
CA VAL A 131 5.38 17.10 7.94
C VAL A 131 6.55 17.77 7.25
N VAL A 132 6.69 19.08 7.44
CA VAL A 132 7.87 19.84 6.98
C VAL A 132 8.97 19.82 8.04
N LYS A 133 10.22 19.65 7.61
CA LYS A 133 11.37 19.73 8.52
C LYS A 133 11.58 21.19 8.96
N PRO A 134 11.97 21.42 10.22
CA PRO A 134 12.00 22.77 10.80
C PRO A 134 13.15 23.64 10.29
N THR A 135 14.17 23.05 9.67
CA THR A 135 15.37 23.76 9.20
C THR A 135 15.39 23.78 7.67
N PRO A 136 14.79 24.80 7.03
CA PRO A 136 14.89 24.94 5.58
C PRO A 136 16.34 25.25 5.20
N ARG A 137 16.81 24.66 4.11
CA ARG A 137 18.16 24.88 3.61
C ARG A 137 18.17 26.10 2.71
N LEU A 138 19.10 27.01 2.94
CA LEU A 138 19.30 28.15 2.05
C LEU A 138 19.86 27.68 0.72
N LYS A 139 19.34 28.19 -0.39
CA LYS A 139 20.00 28.09 -1.69
C LYS A 139 21.06 29.20 -1.74
N GLU A 140 22.33 28.79 -1.74
CA GLU A 140 23.46 29.71 -1.67
C GLU A 140 23.41 30.70 -2.86
N ASN A 141 23.61 32.00 -2.58
CA ASN A 141 23.64 33.10 -3.56
C ASN A 141 22.36 33.41 -4.36
N GLU A 142 21.17 32.95 -3.93
CA GLU A 142 19.91 33.29 -4.62
C GLU A 142 19.01 34.19 -3.76
N VAL A 143 19.44 35.44 -3.64
CA VAL A 143 18.69 36.52 -2.98
C VAL A 143 18.17 37.46 -4.07
N ILE A 144 16.86 37.43 -4.31
CA ILE A 144 16.21 38.36 -5.23
C ILE A 144 15.83 39.60 -4.41
N THR A 145 16.55 40.68 -4.65
CA THR A 145 16.28 42.00 -4.05
C THR A 145 15.25 42.71 -4.92
N ASP A 146 14.07 42.97 -4.38
CA ASP A 146 13.06 43.80 -5.04
C ASP A 146 13.50 45.28 -5.01
N ASN A 147 13.13 46.04 -6.05
CA ASN A 147 13.42 47.48 -6.18
C ASN A 147 12.80 48.32 -5.04
N THR A 148 11.87 47.73 -4.28
CA THR A 148 11.21 48.30 -3.10
C THR A 148 11.98 48.06 -1.79
N GLY A 149 13.16 47.43 -1.83
CA GLY A 149 14.01 47.17 -0.66
C GLY A 149 13.67 45.89 0.11
N GLY A 150 12.74 45.06 -0.41
CA GLY A 150 12.44 43.74 0.14
C GLY A 150 13.41 42.67 -0.38
N SER A 151 13.98 41.86 0.51
CA SER A 151 14.83 40.72 0.15
C SER A 151 14.00 39.44 0.16
N THR A 152 13.94 38.76 -0.98
CA THR A 152 13.32 37.43 -1.11
C THR A 152 14.45 36.40 -1.27
N THR A 153 14.42 35.34 -0.48
CA THR A 153 15.42 34.27 -0.50
C THR A 153 14.79 32.96 -0.94
N ILE A 154 15.45 32.22 -1.83
CA ILE A 154 15.00 30.88 -2.20
C ILE A 154 15.50 29.89 -1.16
N ARG A 155 14.58 29.05 -0.66
CA ARG A 155 14.85 28.02 0.33
C ARG A 155 14.35 26.67 -0.14
N TYR A 156 15.10 25.64 0.22
CA TYR A 156 14.68 24.25 0.08
C TYR A 156 13.97 23.81 1.36
N TYR A 157 12.75 23.31 1.20
CA TYR A 157 11.96 22.71 2.26
C TYR A 157 11.94 21.21 2.05
N ASP A 158 12.30 20.47 3.10
CA ASP A 158 12.27 19.03 3.11
C ASP A 158 10.98 18.56 3.79
N PHE A 159 10.22 17.70 3.11
CA PHE A 159 8.98 17.12 3.60
C PHE A 159 9.16 15.64 3.81
N VAL A 160 8.65 15.15 4.94
CA VAL A 160 8.54 13.73 5.22
C VAL A 160 7.06 13.38 5.12
N THR A 161 6.73 12.51 4.16
CA THR A 161 5.37 11.99 3.99
C THR A 161 5.36 10.52 4.35
N VAL A 162 4.50 10.17 5.29
CA VAL A 162 4.18 8.79 5.66
C VAL A 162 2.82 8.47 5.09
N ALA A 163 2.70 7.46 4.24
CA ALA A 163 1.42 6.94 3.82
C ALA A 163 1.10 5.62 4.50
N ASP A 164 -0.18 5.44 4.76
CA ASP A 164 -0.76 4.23 5.28
C ASP A 164 -1.83 3.73 4.32
N ALA A 165 -1.91 2.42 4.18
CA ALA A 165 -3.01 1.81 3.47
C ALA A 165 -3.44 0.51 4.13
N TYR A 166 -4.75 0.34 4.20
CA TYR A 166 -5.40 -0.72 4.94
C TYR A 166 -6.37 -1.49 4.05
N VAL A 167 -6.30 -2.81 4.13
CA VAL A 167 -7.19 -3.75 3.43
C VAL A 167 -8.04 -4.46 4.49
N PRO A 168 -9.29 -4.01 4.75
CA PRO A 168 -10.11 -4.52 5.84
C PRO A 168 -10.37 -6.03 5.76
N VAL A 169 -10.60 -6.54 4.55
CA VAL A 169 -10.93 -7.97 4.32
C VAL A 169 -9.80 -8.92 4.72
N MET A 170 -8.54 -8.50 4.60
CA MET A 170 -7.36 -9.32 4.92
C MET A 170 -6.63 -8.86 6.18
N ARG A 171 -7.11 -7.80 6.84
CA ARG A 171 -6.49 -7.20 8.03
C ARG A 171 -5.00 -6.92 7.85
N THR A 172 -4.60 -6.54 6.64
CA THR A 172 -3.23 -6.17 6.33
C THR A 172 -3.13 -4.66 6.16
N SER A 173 -2.04 -4.09 6.66
CA SER A 173 -1.70 -2.69 6.49
C SER A 173 -0.27 -2.56 5.97
N SER A 174 -0.04 -1.58 5.12
CA SER A 174 1.30 -1.19 4.68
C SER A 174 1.54 0.26 5.04
N PHE A 175 2.79 0.56 5.41
CA PHE A 175 3.25 1.91 5.69
C PHE A 175 4.44 2.20 4.80
N ASN A 176 4.37 3.29 4.06
CA ASN A 176 5.43 3.74 3.18
C ASN A 176 5.87 5.14 3.62
N VAL A 177 7.15 5.42 3.51
CA VAL A 177 7.72 6.72 3.88
C VAL A 177 8.53 7.23 2.71
N GLN A 178 8.26 8.47 2.31
CA GLN A 178 9.03 9.15 1.28
C GLN A 178 9.39 10.55 1.77
N GLU A 179 10.65 10.90 1.55
CA GLU A 179 11.14 12.26 1.74
C GLU A 179 11.29 12.92 0.37
N PHE A 180 10.83 14.17 0.26
CA PHE A 180 11.03 14.98 -0.94
C PHE A 180 11.35 16.42 -0.55
N THR A 181 12.07 17.10 -1.44
CA THR A 181 12.47 18.50 -1.26
C THR A 181 11.79 19.34 -2.32
N THR A 182 11.22 20.48 -1.92
CA THR A 182 10.75 21.50 -2.86
C THR A 182 11.49 22.82 -2.66
N GLU A 183 11.59 23.62 -3.71
CA GLU A 183 12.05 24.99 -3.60
C GLU A 183 10.84 25.93 -3.47
N ALA A 184 10.91 26.87 -2.55
CA ALA A 184 9.89 27.90 -2.38
C ALA A 184 10.55 29.24 -1.99
N LEU A 185 9.80 30.33 -2.20
CA LEU A 185 10.29 31.69 -1.98
C LEU A 185 9.97 32.11 -0.55
N SER A 186 10.93 32.75 0.12
CA SER A 186 10.73 33.30 1.47
C SER A 186 11.03 34.80 1.45
N THR A 187 10.02 35.63 1.73
CA THR A 187 10.16 37.10 1.80
C THR A 187 9.87 37.56 3.21
N GLY A 188 10.88 38.09 3.91
CA GLY A 188 10.70 38.70 5.23
C GLY A 188 10.06 37.80 6.30
N GLY A 189 10.26 36.48 6.25
CA GLY A 189 9.67 35.53 7.19
C GLY A 189 8.24 35.09 6.85
N GLN A 190 7.72 35.44 5.69
CA GLN A 190 6.51 34.88 5.09
C GLN A 190 6.91 33.98 3.91
N GLU A 191 6.38 32.77 3.87
CA GLU A 191 6.73 31.72 2.89
C GLU A 191 5.64 31.69 1.79
N PHE A 192 6.05 31.69 0.51
CA PHE A 192 5.19 31.81 -0.69
C PHE A 192 5.45 30.69 -1.69
#